data_AF-A0A8T5KCV1-F1
#
_entry.id   AF-A0A8T5KCV1-F1
#
_cell.length_a   1.000
_cell.length_b   1.000
_cell.length_c   1.000
_cell.angle_alpha   90.00
_cell.angle_beta   90.00
_cell.angle_gamma   90.00
#
_symmetry.space_group_name_H-M   'P 1'
#
loop_
_entity.id
_entity.type
_entity.pdbx_description
1 polymer ?
#
loop_
_entity_poly.entity_id
_entity_poly.type
_entity_poly.pdbx_seq_one_letter_code
_entity_poly.pdbx_strand_id
1 'polypeptide(L)'
;MIYEITKDITYDRDMTPETLLPIMEDLKSKGARFLTISVKDVSETDVELMYHYEIEDHVENFHMVVPKDKPIQSITGVYIAAFIAENEAQDLFKVTFKDLAVDLGGKMLKDDISPSTLLKSATGSQPPIMRKLGKCREECPAMVNIPKYIREVETGDPTAAYNTILDRAPIPAILGRVCFAPCQEGCRQEQETKPIQIRLLKRSAADGFKELNGGLKREITCKAATGKKVAVIGGGPAGVGAAYHLGLLGHKVTLYERANTLGGAMAWGIPKYRLPKDVMNEELMARLDEVGAEVKLGVEVEALDELMDGYDAGFLAIGA
;
A
#
# COMPACT_ATOMS: atom_id res chain seq x y z
N MET A 1 22.59 -24.79 9.60
CA MET A 1 21.42 -25.69 9.65
C MET A 1 20.35 -25.10 8.76
N ILE A 2 20.23 -25.60 7.54
CA ILE A 2 19.13 -25.26 6.64
C ILE A 2 18.00 -26.19 7.07
N TYR A 3 16.96 -25.63 7.70
CA TYR A 3 15.75 -26.39 7.99
C TYR A 3 14.99 -26.55 6.67
N GLU A 4 14.87 -27.79 6.23
CA GLU A 4 14.08 -28.20 5.07
C GLU A 4 12.59 -28.18 5.49
N ILE A 5 11.90 -27.06 5.28
CA ILE A 5 10.47 -26.87 5.62
C ILE A 5 9.58 -27.46 4.51
N THR A 6 9.81 -28.72 4.12
CA THR A 6 8.96 -29.39 3.11
C THR A 6 8.61 -30.84 3.46
N LYS A 7 8.81 -31.26 4.71
CA LYS A 7 8.31 -32.55 5.18
C LYS A 7 7.12 -32.33 6.11
N ASP A 8 5.97 -32.74 5.58
CA ASP A 8 4.69 -32.90 6.26
C ASP A 8 3.96 -31.59 6.64
N ILE A 9 3.32 -30.97 5.65
CA ILE A 9 2.19 -30.07 5.93
C ILE A 9 1.06 -30.98 6.45
N THR A 10 0.91 -31.07 7.76
CA THR A 10 -0.31 -31.63 8.36
C THR A 10 -1.43 -30.62 8.12
N TYR A 11 -2.36 -30.96 7.22
CA TYR A 11 -3.58 -30.19 7.05
C TYR A 11 -4.41 -30.26 8.33
N ASP A 12 -4.87 -29.12 8.84
CA ASP A 12 -5.66 -29.12 10.08
C ASP A 12 -7.02 -29.77 9.83
N ARG A 13 -7.66 -29.47 8.67
CA ARG A 13 -8.92 -30.10 8.23
C ARG A 13 -9.09 -30.16 6.72
N ASP A 14 -9.54 -31.30 6.22
CA ASP A 14 -10.05 -31.46 4.86
C ASP A 14 -11.50 -30.97 4.74
N MET A 15 -11.85 -30.41 3.57
CA MET A 15 -13.21 -30.00 3.22
C MET A 15 -13.55 -30.29 1.76
N THR A 16 -14.82 -30.13 1.42
CA THR A 16 -15.35 -30.27 0.06
C THR A 16 -16.01 -28.96 -0.37
N PRO A 17 -16.24 -28.73 -1.67
CA PRO A 17 -16.97 -27.55 -2.15
C PRO A 17 -18.33 -27.33 -1.49
N GLU A 18 -19.02 -28.42 -1.11
CA GLU A 18 -20.32 -28.37 -0.46
C GLU A 18 -20.24 -27.99 1.02
N THR A 19 -19.15 -28.33 1.69
CA THR A 19 -18.96 -28.03 3.12
C THR A 19 -18.24 -26.70 3.36
N LEU A 20 -17.66 -26.10 2.32
CA LEU A 20 -16.92 -24.83 2.36
C LEU A 20 -17.71 -23.71 3.07
N LEU A 21 -18.84 -23.27 2.52
CA LEU A 21 -19.62 -22.16 3.08
C LEU A 21 -20.10 -22.42 4.52
N PRO A 22 -20.73 -23.58 4.84
CA PRO A 22 -21.15 -23.87 6.21
C PRO A 22 -20.01 -23.80 7.23
N ILE A 23 -18.81 -24.29 6.85
CA ILE A 23 -17.62 -24.19 7.71
C ILE A 23 -17.21 -22.74 7.90
N MET A 24 -17.20 -21.92 6.84
CA MET A 24 -16.79 -20.52 6.93
C MET A 24 -17.77 -19.67 7.74
N GLU A 25 -19.07 -19.94 7.67
CA GLU A 25 -20.07 -19.28 8.50
C GLU A 25 -19.90 -19.62 9.99
N ASP A 26 -19.64 -20.89 10.31
CA ASP A 26 -19.33 -21.33 11.67
C ASP A 26 -18.04 -20.67 12.20
N LEU A 27 -16.98 -20.64 11.40
CA LEU A 27 -15.73 -19.94 11.73
C LEU A 27 -15.95 -18.45 11.99
N LYS A 28 -16.74 -17.79 11.14
CA LYS A 28 -17.09 -16.38 11.30
C LYS A 28 -17.82 -16.13 12.61
N SER A 29 -18.75 -17.01 12.97
CA SER A 29 -19.50 -16.93 14.23
C SER A 29 -18.61 -17.07 15.46
N LYS A 30 -17.48 -17.78 15.33
CA LYS A 30 -16.45 -17.95 16.36
C LYS A 30 -15.40 -16.84 16.38
N GLY A 31 -15.56 -15.81 15.55
CA GLY A 31 -14.64 -14.68 15.49
C GLY A 31 -13.38 -14.92 14.66
N ALA A 32 -13.31 -16.01 13.89
CA ALA A 32 -12.18 -16.30 13.03
C ALA A 32 -11.98 -15.21 11.96
N ARG A 33 -10.73 -14.87 11.70
CA ARG A 33 -10.34 -13.89 10.67
C ARG A 33 -9.75 -14.62 9.47
N PHE A 34 -10.33 -14.37 8.30
CA PHE A 34 -9.77 -14.81 7.04
C PHE A 34 -8.42 -14.11 6.79
N LEU A 35 -7.39 -14.87 6.42
CA LEU A 35 -6.06 -14.37 6.11
C LEU A 35 -5.81 -14.32 4.60
N THR A 36 -5.74 -15.49 3.97
CA THR A 36 -5.44 -15.64 2.53
C THR A 36 -5.84 -17.03 2.04
N ILE A 37 -5.68 -17.27 0.73
CA ILE A 37 -5.79 -18.58 0.09
C ILE A 37 -4.44 -18.93 -0.52
N SER A 38 -3.94 -20.12 -0.27
CA SER A 38 -2.85 -20.71 -1.06
C SER A 38 -3.44 -21.63 -2.12
N VAL A 39 -2.92 -21.53 -3.35
CA VAL A 39 -3.41 -22.28 -4.50
C VAL A 39 -2.25 -22.98 -5.18
N LYS A 40 -2.46 -24.23 -5.57
CA LYS A 40 -1.43 -25.05 -6.22
C LYS A 40 -2.04 -25.96 -7.28
N ASP A 41 -1.40 -26.03 -8.43
CA ASP A 41 -1.74 -27.02 -9.44
C ASP A 41 -1.32 -28.42 -8.97
N VAL A 42 -2.28 -29.33 -8.87
CA VAL A 42 -2.03 -30.75 -8.58
C VAL A 42 -1.87 -31.52 -9.88
N SER A 43 -2.68 -31.19 -10.88
CA SER A 43 -2.67 -31.77 -12.21
C SER A 43 -3.08 -30.73 -13.26
N GLU A 44 -3.16 -31.11 -14.53
CA GLU A 44 -3.72 -30.24 -15.58
C GLU A 44 -5.21 -29.95 -15.34
N THR A 45 -5.92 -30.84 -14.63
CA THR A 45 -7.37 -30.77 -14.42
C THR A 45 -7.76 -30.34 -13.01
N ASP A 46 -6.87 -30.47 -12.03
CA ASP A 46 -7.18 -30.32 -10.61
C ASP A 46 -6.28 -29.28 -9.94
N VAL A 47 -6.88 -28.55 -9.01
CA VAL A 47 -6.23 -27.54 -8.20
C VAL A 47 -6.44 -27.85 -6.71
N GLU A 48 -5.40 -27.60 -5.93
CA GLU A 48 -5.41 -27.63 -4.47
C GLU A 48 -5.64 -26.19 -3.97
N LEU A 49 -6.65 -26.02 -3.12
CA LEU A 49 -7.01 -24.76 -2.47
C LEU A 49 -6.86 -24.94 -0.96
N MET A 50 -6.15 -24.01 -0.34
CA MET A 50 -5.97 -23.95 1.10
C MET A 50 -6.41 -22.59 1.63
N TYR A 51 -7.46 -22.58 2.43
CA TYR A 51 -7.93 -21.37 3.10
C TYR A 51 -7.28 -21.25 4.48
N HIS A 52 -6.70 -20.09 4.76
CA HIS A 52 -5.99 -19.81 6.00
C HIS A 52 -6.83 -18.88 6.89
N TYR A 53 -7.05 -19.30 8.15
CA TYR A 53 -7.78 -18.53 9.15
C TYR A 53 -6.97 -18.34 10.41
N GLU A 54 -7.01 -17.14 10.97
CA GLU A 54 -6.60 -16.86 12.34
C GLU A 54 -7.78 -17.11 13.27
N ILE A 55 -7.62 -18.05 14.20
CA ILE A 55 -8.60 -18.37 15.24
C ILE A 55 -7.90 -18.19 16.58
N GLU A 56 -8.38 -17.24 17.37
CA GLU A 56 -7.70 -16.81 18.60
C GLU A 56 -6.24 -16.39 18.32
N ASP A 57 -5.26 -17.22 18.68
CA ASP A 57 -3.82 -16.94 18.55
C ASP A 57 -3.07 -17.97 17.67
N HIS A 58 -3.78 -18.78 16.88
CA HIS A 58 -3.17 -19.75 15.95
C HIS A 58 -3.82 -19.72 14.56
N VAL A 59 -3.10 -20.27 13.59
CA VAL A 59 -3.56 -20.39 12.20
C VAL A 59 -4.10 -21.80 11.98
N GLU A 60 -5.33 -21.90 11.49
CA GLU A 60 -5.91 -23.15 11.00
C GLU A 60 -6.02 -23.14 9.47
N ASN A 61 -5.66 -24.27 8.86
CA ASN A 61 -5.60 -24.45 7.42
C ASN A 61 -6.66 -25.44 6.96
N PHE A 62 -7.52 -24.98 6.07
CA PHE A 62 -8.60 -25.77 5.52
C PHE A 62 -8.33 -26.10 4.06
N HIS A 63 -8.27 -27.38 3.75
CA HIS A 63 -7.75 -27.88 2.49
C HIS A 63 -8.84 -28.56 1.66
N MET A 64 -8.85 -28.31 0.35
CA MET A 64 -9.65 -29.04 -0.62
C MET A 64 -8.91 -29.20 -1.95
N VAL A 65 -9.22 -30.26 -2.68
CA VAL A 65 -8.82 -30.45 -4.07
C VAL A 65 -10.07 -30.43 -4.94
N VAL A 66 -10.07 -29.62 -5.99
CA VAL A 66 -11.23 -29.40 -6.85
C VAL A 66 -10.84 -29.43 -8.33
N PRO A 67 -11.73 -29.91 -9.22
CA PRO A 67 -11.54 -29.79 -10.66
C PRO A 67 -11.62 -28.33 -11.11
N LYS A 68 -10.70 -27.89 -11.97
CA LYS A 68 -10.65 -26.51 -12.50
C LYS A 68 -11.86 -26.12 -13.34
N ASP A 69 -12.51 -27.10 -13.96
CA ASP A 69 -13.68 -26.91 -14.82
C ASP A 69 -15.00 -26.72 -14.04
N LYS A 70 -14.99 -26.93 -12.72
CA LYS A 70 -16.17 -26.78 -11.88
C LYS A 70 -16.15 -25.47 -11.10
N PRO A 71 -17.27 -24.71 -11.09
CA PRO A 71 -17.35 -23.49 -10.31
C PRO A 71 -17.43 -23.78 -8.82
N ILE A 72 -16.60 -23.08 -8.04
CA ILE A 72 -16.51 -23.17 -6.58
C ILE A 72 -17.31 -22.02 -5.98
N GLN A 73 -17.99 -22.26 -4.86
CA GLN A 73 -18.71 -21.19 -4.19
C GLN A 73 -17.74 -20.17 -3.58
N SER A 74 -17.89 -18.89 -3.94
CA SER A 74 -17.13 -17.82 -3.31
C SER A 74 -17.50 -17.68 -1.84
N ILE A 75 -16.51 -17.45 -0.98
CA ILE A 75 -16.73 -17.14 0.44
C ILE A 75 -16.88 -15.64 0.70
N THR A 76 -16.85 -14.79 -0.34
CA THR A 76 -16.93 -13.31 -0.21
C THR A 76 -18.17 -12.82 0.51
N GLY A 77 -19.29 -13.56 0.43
CA GLY A 77 -20.51 -13.27 1.19
C GLY A 77 -20.33 -13.37 2.72
N VAL A 78 -19.36 -14.16 3.18
CA VAL A 78 -19.02 -14.32 4.61
C VAL A 78 -17.80 -13.46 4.98
N TYR A 79 -16.79 -13.45 4.11
CA TYR A 79 -15.53 -12.74 4.27
C TYR A 79 -15.25 -11.88 3.06
N ILE A 80 -15.68 -10.62 3.08
CA ILE A 80 -15.51 -9.72 1.94
C ILE A 80 -14.06 -9.70 1.44
N ALA A 81 -13.06 -9.68 2.34
CA ALA A 81 -11.63 -9.67 2.01
C ALA A 81 -11.15 -10.87 1.16
N ALA A 82 -11.88 -11.99 1.15
CA ALA A 82 -11.58 -13.13 0.28
C ALA A 82 -11.68 -12.79 -1.21
N PHE A 83 -12.35 -11.68 -1.58
CA PHE A 83 -12.55 -11.31 -2.98
C PHE A 83 -11.22 -11.13 -3.71
N ILE A 84 -10.19 -10.61 -3.05
CA ILE A 84 -8.87 -10.39 -3.64
C ILE A 84 -8.23 -11.75 -3.96
N ALA A 85 -8.16 -12.62 -2.94
CA ALA A 85 -7.52 -13.93 -3.06
C ALA A 85 -8.25 -14.83 -4.06
N GLU A 86 -9.58 -14.82 -4.08
CA GLU A 86 -10.37 -15.61 -5.03
C GLU A 86 -10.26 -15.04 -6.46
N ASN A 87 -10.27 -13.72 -6.67
CA ASN A 87 -10.01 -13.13 -7.99
C ASN A 87 -8.61 -13.49 -8.51
N GLU A 88 -7.57 -13.40 -7.67
CA GLU A 88 -6.20 -13.78 -8.04
C GLU A 88 -6.11 -15.27 -8.38
N ALA A 89 -6.80 -16.13 -7.63
CA ALA A 89 -6.87 -17.56 -7.91
C ALA A 89 -7.50 -17.83 -9.29
N GLN A 90 -8.62 -17.16 -9.63
CA GLN A 90 -9.22 -17.29 -10.98
C GLN A 90 -8.22 -16.92 -12.08
N ASP A 91 -7.52 -15.80 -11.88
CA ASP A 91 -6.61 -15.25 -12.89
C ASP A 91 -5.40 -16.14 -13.14
N LEU A 92 -4.77 -16.62 -12.07
CA LEU A 92 -3.51 -17.36 -12.12
C LEU A 92 -3.72 -18.86 -12.39
N PHE A 93 -4.71 -19.48 -11.75
CA PHE A 93 -4.88 -20.95 -11.76
C PHE A 93 -6.05 -21.43 -12.61
N LYS A 94 -6.79 -20.51 -13.25
CA LYS A 94 -7.93 -20.79 -14.14
C LYS A 94 -9.07 -21.54 -13.43
N VAL A 95 -9.25 -21.27 -12.15
CA VAL A 95 -10.43 -21.70 -11.40
C VAL A 95 -11.59 -20.74 -11.64
N THR A 96 -12.81 -21.22 -11.43
CA THR A 96 -14.03 -20.39 -11.51
C THR A 96 -14.68 -20.33 -10.14
N PHE A 97 -14.97 -19.13 -9.65
CA PHE A 97 -15.80 -18.91 -8.46
C PHE A 97 -17.17 -18.37 -8.87
N LYS A 98 -18.23 -18.87 -8.23
CA LYS A 98 -19.60 -18.37 -8.38
C LYS A 98 -19.99 -17.46 -7.21
N ASP A 99 -20.89 -16.52 -7.48
CA ASP A 99 -21.42 -15.53 -6.52
C ASP A 99 -20.34 -14.71 -5.82
N LEU A 100 -19.28 -14.41 -6.55
CA LEU A 100 -18.23 -13.54 -6.08
C LEU A 100 -18.78 -12.12 -5.97
N ALA A 101 -18.75 -11.53 -4.77
CA ALA A 101 -19.41 -10.24 -4.49
C ALA A 101 -18.92 -9.09 -5.38
N VAL A 102 -17.65 -9.15 -5.84
CA VAL A 102 -17.03 -8.19 -6.76
C VAL A 102 -16.19 -8.95 -7.79
N ASP A 103 -16.77 -9.24 -8.95
CA ASP A 103 -16.09 -9.89 -10.08
C ASP A 103 -15.43 -8.83 -10.98
N LEU A 104 -14.10 -8.68 -10.88
CA LEU A 104 -13.34 -7.77 -11.73
C LEU A 104 -13.11 -8.32 -13.15
N GLY A 105 -13.78 -9.42 -13.51
CA GLY A 105 -13.69 -10.04 -14.84
C GLY A 105 -12.29 -10.52 -15.19
N GLY A 106 -11.52 -10.95 -14.19
CA GLY A 106 -10.12 -11.38 -14.35
C GLY A 106 -9.16 -10.23 -14.76
N LYS A 107 -9.47 -9.00 -14.32
CA LYS A 107 -8.68 -7.78 -14.59
C LYS A 107 -7.94 -7.28 -13.35
N MET A 108 -7.63 -8.14 -12.39
CA MET A 108 -6.61 -7.81 -11.39
C MET A 108 -5.29 -7.57 -12.12
N LEU A 109 -4.47 -6.65 -11.60
CA LEU A 109 -3.25 -6.20 -12.25
C LEU A 109 -2.29 -7.40 -12.42
N LYS A 110 -2.16 -7.89 -13.65
CA LYS A 110 -1.23 -8.96 -14.02
C LYS A 110 0.15 -8.33 -14.09
N ASP A 111 0.93 -8.47 -13.02
CA ASP A 111 2.34 -8.14 -13.10
C ASP A 111 3.02 -9.29 -13.88
N ASP A 112 3.66 -8.98 -15.01
CA ASP A 112 4.44 -9.95 -15.80
C ASP A 112 5.65 -10.50 -15.03
N ILE A 113 5.86 -10.01 -13.80
CA ILE A 113 7.00 -10.29 -12.94
C ILE A 113 6.58 -11.31 -11.89
N SER A 114 6.69 -12.59 -12.24
CA SER A 114 7.09 -13.55 -11.22
C SER A 114 8.49 -13.12 -10.73
N PRO A 115 8.74 -12.90 -9.43
CA PRO A 115 10.09 -12.65 -8.95
C PRO A 115 10.94 -13.89 -9.18
N SER A 116 11.61 -13.94 -10.33
CA SER A 116 12.57 -14.98 -10.65
C SER A 116 13.83 -14.73 -9.82
N THR A 117 13.84 -15.24 -8.60
CA THR A 117 15.07 -15.30 -7.82
C THR A 117 15.90 -16.46 -8.34
N LEU A 118 16.82 -16.18 -9.29
CA LEU A 118 17.81 -17.14 -9.74
C LEU A 118 19.21 -16.58 -9.45
N LEU A 119 19.67 -16.84 -8.23
CA LEU A 119 21.08 -16.74 -7.86
C LEU A 119 21.91 -17.67 -8.75
N LYS A 120 22.56 -17.10 -9.77
CA LYS A 120 23.86 -17.57 -10.26
C LYS A 120 24.85 -16.42 -10.11
N SER A 121 26.01 -16.71 -9.54
CA SER A 121 27.09 -15.74 -9.46
C SER A 121 27.59 -15.38 -10.87
N ALA A 122 27.69 -14.08 -11.15
CA ALA A 122 28.28 -13.59 -12.39
C ALA A 122 29.80 -13.82 -12.38
N THR A 123 30.33 -14.45 -13.42
CA THR A 123 31.77 -14.49 -13.71
C THR A 123 32.16 -13.23 -14.48
N GLY A 124 33.06 -12.42 -13.90
CA GLY A 124 33.53 -11.16 -14.49
C GLY A 124 34.02 -10.15 -13.45
N SER A 125 34.43 -8.98 -13.94
CA SER A 125 34.74 -7.79 -13.13
C SER A 125 33.60 -7.55 -12.13
N GLN A 126 33.92 -7.59 -10.85
CA GLN A 126 32.94 -7.34 -9.81
C GLN A 126 32.42 -5.91 -9.93
N PRO A 127 31.09 -5.69 -9.88
CA PRO A 127 30.56 -4.34 -9.85
C PRO A 127 31.19 -3.57 -8.68
N PRO A 128 31.38 -2.24 -8.80
CA PRO A 128 31.91 -1.42 -7.73
C PRO A 128 31.14 -1.72 -6.45
N ILE A 129 31.85 -1.85 -5.31
CA ILE A 129 31.28 -2.19 -4.01
C ILE A 129 29.96 -1.44 -3.86
N MET A 130 28.85 -2.16 -3.97
CA MET A 130 27.54 -1.58 -3.75
C MET A 130 27.59 -1.02 -2.34
N ARG A 131 27.65 0.30 -2.21
CA ARG A 131 27.51 0.96 -0.91
C ARG A 131 26.18 0.47 -0.37
N LYS A 132 26.24 -0.43 0.64
CA LYS A 132 25.05 -0.89 1.34
C LYS A 132 24.24 0.33 1.73
N LEU A 133 22.93 0.24 1.56
CA LEU A 133 22.05 1.33 1.95
C LEU A 133 22.29 1.61 3.44
N GLY A 134 22.21 2.87 3.83
CA GLY A 134 22.27 3.19 5.26
C GLY A 134 21.09 2.50 5.94
N LYS A 135 21.31 1.84 7.08
CA LYS A 135 20.23 1.20 7.84
C LYS A 135 19.03 2.11 8.07
N CYS A 136 19.26 3.41 8.33
CA CYS A 136 18.19 4.39 8.45
C CYS A 136 17.26 4.45 7.22
N ARG A 137 17.80 4.26 6.01
CA ARG A 137 17.02 4.15 4.77
C ARG A 137 16.31 2.82 4.66
N GLU A 138 16.95 1.72 5.03
CA GLU A 138 16.37 0.38 5.01
C GLU A 138 15.18 0.25 5.97
N GLU A 139 15.28 0.83 7.17
CA GLU A 139 14.19 0.87 8.16
C GLU A 139 13.09 1.89 7.80
N CYS A 140 13.28 2.74 6.79
CA CYS A 140 12.24 3.67 6.38
C CYS A 140 11.25 2.94 5.45
N PRO A 141 9.95 2.84 5.78
CA PRO A 141 8.99 2.16 4.91
C PRO A 141 8.90 2.75 3.49
N ALA A 142 9.14 4.06 3.36
CA ALA A 142 9.19 4.75 2.07
C ALA A 142 10.57 4.72 1.40
N MET A 143 11.60 4.14 2.04
CA MET A 143 12.97 4.04 1.54
C MET A 143 13.58 5.42 1.17
N VAL A 144 13.20 6.46 1.91
CA VAL A 144 13.66 7.86 1.71
C VAL A 144 15.19 7.91 1.79
N ASN A 145 15.81 8.74 0.94
CA ASN A 145 17.26 8.91 0.93
C ASN A 145 17.76 9.77 2.10
N ILE A 146 17.70 9.20 3.31
CA ILE A 146 18.02 9.87 4.57
C ILE A 146 19.44 10.45 4.62
N PRO A 147 20.49 9.72 4.23
CA PRO A 147 21.84 10.29 4.23
C PRO A 147 21.99 11.48 3.27
N LYS A 148 21.21 11.54 2.18
CA LYS A 148 21.23 12.67 1.24
C LYS A 148 20.62 13.91 1.87
N TYR A 149 19.37 13.85 2.34
CA TYR A 149 18.75 15.05 2.89
C TYR A 149 19.39 15.51 4.21
N ILE A 150 20.03 14.64 4.99
CA ILE A 150 20.81 15.07 6.17
C ILE A 150 21.95 16.00 5.75
N ARG A 151 22.68 15.66 4.67
CA ARG A 151 23.75 16.51 4.12
C ARG A 151 23.22 17.80 3.51
N GLU A 152 22.05 17.75 2.89
CA GLU A 152 21.37 18.94 2.35
C GLU A 152 20.93 19.88 3.49
N VAL A 153 20.44 19.34 4.61
CA VAL A 153 20.17 20.14 5.83
C VAL A 153 21.46 20.70 6.43
N GLU A 154 22.53 19.92 6.50
CA GLU A 154 23.84 20.37 7.00
C GLU A 154 24.42 21.53 6.18
N THR A 155 24.23 21.51 4.86
CA THR A 155 24.68 22.56 3.94
C THR A 155 23.76 23.78 3.91
N GLY A 156 22.66 23.76 4.67
CA GLY A 156 21.71 24.88 4.76
C GLY A 156 20.81 25.03 3.54
N ASP A 157 20.58 23.94 2.78
CA ASP A 157 19.68 23.93 1.62
C ASP A 157 18.37 23.16 1.97
N PRO A 158 17.39 23.83 2.62
CA PRO A 158 16.13 23.19 2.95
C PRO A 158 15.31 22.82 1.71
N THR A 159 15.51 23.49 0.57
CA THR A 159 14.83 23.19 -0.69
C THR A 159 15.29 21.86 -1.26
N ALA A 160 16.59 21.63 -1.36
CA ALA A 160 17.14 20.35 -1.78
C ALA A 160 16.71 19.22 -0.82
N ALA A 161 16.80 19.47 0.49
CA ALA A 161 16.38 18.50 1.50
C ALA A 161 14.89 18.13 1.38
N TYR A 162 14.01 19.12 1.25
CA TYR A 162 12.58 18.93 1.09
C TYR A 162 12.25 18.11 -0.17
N ASN A 163 12.88 18.46 -1.30
CA ASN A 163 12.74 17.74 -2.57
C ASN A 163 13.20 16.28 -2.47
N THR A 164 14.35 16.03 -1.84
CA THR A 164 14.86 14.66 -1.63
C THR A 164 13.90 13.79 -0.83
N ILE A 165 13.16 14.36 0.13
CA ILE A 165 12.15 13.62 0.89
C ILE A 165 10.93 13.34 0.01
N LEU A 166 10.48 14.34 -0.76
CA LEU A 166 9.33 14.28 -1.66
C LEU A 166 9.48 13.25 -2.78
N ASP A 167 10.70 12.93 -3.20
CA ASP A 167 10.98 11.86 -4.17
C ASP A 167 10.35 10.51 -3.78
N ARG A 168 10.11 10.29 -2.49
CA ARG A 168 9.56 9.03 -1.96
C ARG A 168 8.34 9.21 -1.06
N ALA A 169 8.21 10.34 -0.38
CA ALA A 169 7.17 10.55 0.61
C ALA A 169 6.51 11.92 0.42
N PRO A 170 5.27 11.99 -0.11
CA PRO A 170 4.65 13.25 -0.53
C PRO A 170 4.15 14.17 0.61
N ILE A 171 4.51 13.87 1.86
CA ILE A 171 4.06 14.61 3.05
C ILE A 171 5.19 14.86 4.09
N PRO A 172 6.32 15.49 3.73
CA PRO A 172 7.43 15.69 4.67
C PRO A 172 7.08 16.48 5.94
N ALA A 173 6.27 17.54 5.86
CA ALA A 173 5.92 18.40 7.00
C ALA A 173 5.09 17.65 8.05
N ILE A 174 4.17 16.80 7.60
CA ILE A 174 3.40 15.88 8.44
C ILE A 174 4.35 14.82 9.04
N LEU A 175 5.14 14.14 8.21
CA LEU A 175 6.04 13.08 8.67
C LEU A 175 7.11 13.58 9.65
N GLY A 176 7.59 14.82 9.50
CA GLY A 176 8.51 15.46 10.45
C GLY A 176 7.89 15.70 11.84
N ARG A 177 6.57 15.59 11.98
CA ARG A 177 5.84 15.80 13.24
C ARG A 177 5.33 14.50 13.86
N VAL A 178 4.73 13.62 13.05
CA VAL A 178 3.97 12.48 13.60
C VAL A 178 4.61 11.12 13.39
N CYS A 179 5.57 10.98 12.46
CA CYS A 179 6.21 9.70 12.15
C CYS A 179 6.80 9.06 13.41
N PHE A 180 6.66 7.74 13.54
CA PHE A 180 7.28 6.97 14.62
C PHE A 180 8.80 6.86 14.49
N ALA A 181 9.34 7.23 13.31
CA ALA A 181 10.76 7.31 13.01
C ALA A 181 11.54 5.98 13.18
N PRO A 182 11.08 4.85 12.58
CA PRO A 182 11.81 3.58 12.63
C PRO A 182 13.25 3.68 12.10
N CYS A 183 13.47 4.58 11.14
CA CYS A 183 14.78 4.99 10.65
C CYS A 183 15.77 5.50 11.72
N GLN A 184 15.30 5.91 12.90
CA GLN A 184 16.14 6.27 14.04
C GLN A 184 16.56 5.04 14.87
N GLU A 185 15.71 4.02 14.96
CA GLU A 185 15.97 2.75 15.66
C GLU A 185 17.00 1.89 14.91
N GLY A 186 17.07 2.02 13.58
CA GLY A 186 18.14 1.43 12.78
C GLY A 186 19.39 2.29 12.66
N CYS A 187 19.47 3.45 13.34
CA CYS A 187 20.57 4.39 13.11
C CYS A 187 21.89 3.80 13.58
N ARG A 188 22.91 3.72 12.71
CA ARG A 188 24.25 3.23 13.11
C ARG A 188 24.87 4.02 14.26
N GLN A 189 24.53 5.31 14.39
CA GLN A 189 25.03 6.16 15.47
C GLN A 189 24.51 5.71 16.85
N GLU A 190 23.39 4.98 16.89
CA GLU A 190 22.83 4.43 18.14
C GLU A 190 23.77 3.42 18.83
N GLN A 191 24.65 2.78 18.06
CA GLN A 191 25.63 1.83 18.60
C GLN A 191 26.69 2.50 19.49
N GLU A 192 26.90 3.80 19.32
CA GLU A 192 27.93 4.57 20.02
C GLU A 192 27.33 5.68 20.90
N THR A 193 26.20 6.28 20.49
CA THR A 193 25.56 7.41 21.18
C THR A 193 24.07 7.54 20.82
N LYS A 194 23.48 8.73 20.94
CA LYS A 194 22.08 8.97 20.53
C LYS A 194 21.94 8.91 19.01
N PRO A 195 20.81 8.36 18.50
CA PRO A 195 20.56 8.34 17.06
C PRO A 195 20.42 9.76 16.52
N ILE A 196 20.68 9.92 15.23
CA ILE A 196 20.40 11.18 14.54
C ILE A 196 18.90 11.45 14.63
N GLN A 197 18.53 12.69 14.98
CA GLN A 197 17.14 13.14 15.06
C GLN A 197 16.52 13.36 13.67
N ILE A 198 16.49 12.29 12.87
CA ILE A 198 16.02 12.22 11.48
C ILE A 198 14.64 12.84 11.32
N ARG A 199 13.70 12.58 12.24
CA ARG A 199 12.35 13.16 12.17
C ARG A 199 12.38 14.67 12.32
N LEU A 200 13.23 15.21 13.20
CA LEU A 200 13.36 16.66 13.38
C LEU A 200 14.05 17.31 12.19
N LEU A 201 15.06 16.67 11.58
CA LEU A 201 15.69 17.16 10.36
C LEU A 201 14.69 17.21 9.19
N LYS A 202 13.81 16.21 9.09
CA LYS A 202 12.70 16.22 8.12
C LYS A 202 11.75 17.39 8.35
N ARG A 203 11.40 17.67 9.60
CA ARG A 203 10.61 18.85 9.97
C ARG A 203 11.34 20.14 9.61
N SER A 204 12.62 20.25 9.93
CA SER A 204 13.44 21.42 9.64
C SER A 204 13.52 21.70 8.14
N ALA A 205 13.65 20.66 7.31
CA ALA A 205 13.63 20.80 5.86
C ALA A 205 12.30 21.34 5.34
N ALA A 206 11.18 20.79 5.82
CA ALA A 206 9.84 21.22 5.41
C ALA A 206 9.48 22.63 5.90
N ASP A 207 9.77 22.93 7.17
CA ASP A 207 9.51 24.24 7.78
C ASP A 207 10.40 25.31 7.12
N GLY A 208 11.69 25.00 6.85
CA GLY A 208 12.60 25.89 6.14
C GLY A 208 12.21 26.13 4.68
N PHE A 209 11.76 25.10 3.96
CA PHE A 209 11.22 25.27 2.61
C PHE A 209 10.01 26.19 2.63
N LYS A 210 9.07 25.98 3.56
CA LYS A 210 7.88 26.84 3.72
C LYS A 210 8.26 28.30 3.97
N GLU A 211 9.21 28.56 4.87
CA GLU A 211 9.66 29.91 5.19
C GLU A 211 10.26 30.63 3.97
N LEU A 212 11.08 29.93 3.18
CA LEU A 212 11.71 30.52 1.99
C LEU A 212 10.74 30.80 0.85
N ASN A 213 9.69 29.98 0.70
CA ASN A 213 8.80 30.01 -0.46
C ASN A 213 7.40 30.59 -0.16
N GLY A 214 7.11 30.91 1.11
CA GLY A 214 5.80 31.37 1.54
C GLY A 214 4.72 30.29 1.54
N GLY A 215 5.09 29.01 1.40
CA GLY A 215 4.17 27.88 1.38
C GLY A 215 4.86 26.55 1.08
N LEU A 216 4.12 25.45 1.17
CA LEU A 216 4.63 24.10 0.92
C LEU A 216 4.52 23.63 -0.54
N LYS A 217 3.87 24.41 -1.42
CA LYS A 217 3.71 24.10 -2.84
C LYS A 217 5.01 24.33 -3.61
N ARG A 218 5.35 23.40 -4.50
CA ARG A 218 6.45 23.55 -5.45
C ARG A 218 5.94 23.81 -6.86
N GLU A 219 6.81 24.35 -7.68
CA GLU A 219 6.65 24.33 -9.13
C GLU A 219 7.22 23.01 -9.66
N ILE A 220 6.36 22.21 -10.28
CA ILE A 220 6.74 20.91 -10.86
C ILE A 220 6.24 20.80 -12.29
N THR A 221 6.89 19.95 -13.07
CA THR A 221 6.41 19.55 -14.40
C THR A 221 5.91 18.11 -14.32
N CYS A 222 4.61 17.93 -14.57
CA CYS A 222 4.03 16.59 -14.71
C CYS A 222 4.40 15.98 -16.08
N LYS A 223 4.31 14.65 -16.20
CA LYS A 223 4.45 13.98 -17.49
C LYS A 223 3.34 14.41 -18.46
N ALA A 224 3.55 14.16 -19.74
CA ALA A 224 2.57 14.44 -20.78
C ALA A 224 1.21 13.79 -20.46
N ALA A 225 0.13 14.50 -20.79
CA ALA A 225 -1.22 14.03 -20.53
C ALA A 225 -1.46 12.68 -21.20
N THR A 226 -1.90 11.71 -20.40
CA THR A 226 -2.22 10.35 -20.87
C THR A 226 -3.61 10.23 -21.49
N GLY A 227 -4.46 11.26 -21.29
CA GLY A 227 -5.89 11.22 -21.64
C GLY A 227 -6.75 10.37 -20.71
N LYS A 228 -6.15 9.68 -19.73
CA LYS A 228 -6.83 8.80 -18.78
C LYS A 228 -7.35 9.55 -17.56
N LYS A 229 -8.52 9.18 -17.07
CA LYS A 229 -9.18 9.73 -15.89
C LYS A 229 -9.18 8.72 -14.75
N VAL A 230 -8.80 9.14 -13.54
CA VAL A 230 -8.80 8.28 -12.35
C VAL A 230 -9.58 8.92 -11.22
N ALA A 231 -10.50 8.16 -10.62
CA ALA A 231 -11.20 8.55 -9.40
C ALA A 231 -10.44 8.05 -8.17
N VAL A 232 -10.20 8.93 -7.19
CA VAL A 232 -9.60 8.56 -5.90
C VAL A 232 -10.64 8.81 -4.81
N ILE A 233 -11.02 7.77 -4.07
CA ILE A 233 -12.07 7.84 -3.04
C ILE A 233 -11.40 7.85 -1.67
N GLY A 234 -11.38 9.00 -1.01
CA GLY A 234 -10.78 9.24 0.30
C GLY A 234 -9.66 10.28 0.25
N GLY A 235 -9.78 11.34 1.06
CA GLY A 235 -8.82 12.45 1.22
C GLY A 235 -7.77 12.22 2.30
N GLY A 236 -7.56 10.97 2.71
CA GLY A 236 -6.50 10.57 3.64
C GLY A 236 -5.10 10.55 3.01
N PRO A 237 -4.06 10.17 3.77
CA PRO A 237 -2.68 10.15 3.28
C PRO A 237 -2.49 9.21 2.07
N ALA A 238 -3.20 8.07 2.05
CA ALA A 238 -3.16 7.13 0.94
C ALA A 238 -3.77 7.72 -0.34
N GLY A 239 -4.97 8.33 -0.25
CA GLY A 239 -5.65 8.91 -1.41
C GLY A 239 -4.94 10.14 -1.96
N VAL A 240 -4.43 11.03 -1.09
CA VAL A 240 -3.61 12.17 -1.53
C VAL A 240 -2.29 11.70 -2.16
N GLY A 241 -1.64 10.68 -1.58
CA GLY A 241 -0.44 10.09 -2.17
C GLY A 241 -0.70 9.48 -3.55
N ALA A 242 -1.79 8.73 -3.70
CA ALA A 242 -2.20 8.15 -4.99
C ALA A 242 -2.51 9.25 -6.02
N ALA A 243 -3.32 10.25 -5.64
CA ALA A 243 -3.67 11.36 -6.52
C ALA A 243 -2.42 12.14 -7.00
N TYR A 244 -1.50 12.40 -6.07
CA TYR A 244 -0.22 13.05 -6.38
C TYR A 244 0.59 12.24 -7.39
N HIS A 245 0.83 10.95 -7.15
CA HIS A 245 1.64 10.13 -8.05
C HIS A 245 0.97 9.88 -9.41
N LEU A 246 -0.34 9.69 -9.44
CA LEU A 246 -1.10 9.55 -10.70
C LEU A 246 -1.09 10.85 -11.51
N GLY A 247 -1.24 12.00 -10.87
CA GLY A 247 -1.15 13.30 -11.52
C GLY A 247 0.25 13.58 -12.08
N LEU A 248 1.31 13.23 -11.34
CA LEU A 248 2.70 13.29 -11.84
C LEU A 248 2.90 12.45 -13.11
N LEU A 249 2.20 11.32 -13.24
CA LEU A 249 2.24 10.47 -14.41
C LEU A 249 1.41 10.99 -15.60
N GLY A 250 0.71 12.12 -15.44
CA GLY A 250 -0.08 12.76 -16.49
C GLY A 250 -1.52 12.25 -16.59
N HIS A 251 -2.05 11.60 -15.55
CA HIS A 251 -3.47 11.24 -15.46
C HIS A 251 -4.31 12.40 -14.94
N LYS A 252 -5.55 12.52 -15.41
CA LYS A 252 -6.52 13.46 -14.84
C LYS A 252 -7.16 12.82 -13.61
N VAL A 253 -6.87 13.36 -12.43
CA VAL A 253 -7.35 12.80 -11.16
C VAL A 253 -8.47 13.64 -10.58
N THR A 254 -9.54 12.99 -10.12
CA THR A 254 -10.53 13.60 -9.23
C THR A 254 -10.53 12.86 -7.90
N LEU A 255 -10.28 13.57 -6.80
CA LEU A 255 -10.32 13.06 -5.44
C LEU A 255 -11.68 13.41 -4.82
N TYR A 256 -12.36 12.39 -4.28
CA TYR A 256 -13.63 12.50 -3.57
C TYR A 256 -13.37 12.28 -2.07
N GLU A 257 -13.88 13.16 -1.22
CA GLU A 257 -13.80 13.05 0.23
C GLU A 257 -15.14 13.43 0.85
N ARG A 258 -15.63 12.55 1.73
CA ARG A 258 -16.91 12.73 2.42
C ARG A 258 -16.88 13.90 3.40
N ALA A 259 -15.76 14.11 4.08
CA ALA A 259 -15.60 15.21 5.00
C ALA A 259 -15.39 16.55 4.27
N ASN A 260 -15.62 17.65 4.97
CA ASN A 260 -15.32 19.01 4.48
C ASN A 260 -13.82 19.37 4.59
N THR A 261 -12.95 18.41 4.87
CA THR A 261 -11.51 18.61 5.03
C THR A 261 -10.75 17.35 4.61
N LEU A 262 -9.53 17.55 4.11
CA LEU A 262 -8.58 16.46 3.86
C LEU A 262 -7.97 15.95 5.18
N GLY A 263 -7.28 14.82 5.09
CA GLY A 263 -6.41 14.25 6.12
C GLY A 263 -6.90 12.94 6.72
N GLY A 264 -8.14 12.53 6.46
CA GLY A 264 -8.72 11.27 6.96
C GLY A 264 -8.48 11.09 8.47
N ALA A 265 -8.01 9.90 8.88
CA ALA A 265 -7.70 9.61 10.28
C ALA A 265 -6.67 10.59 10.92
N MET A 266 -5.77 11.20 10.14
CA MET A 266 -4.83 12.20 10.68
C MET A 266 -5.55 13.49 11.11
N ALA A 267 -6.63 13.85 10.41
CA ALA A 267 -7.43 15.03 10.71
C ALA A 267 -8.21 14.87 12.02
N TRP A 268 -8.73 13.67 12.29
CA TRP A 268 -9.59 13.41 13.45
C TRP A 268 -8.84 12.82 14.65
N GLY A 269 -7.92 11.89 14.42
CA GLY A 269 -7.26 11.12 15.48
C GLY A 269 -6.04 11.78 16.09
N ILE A 270 -5.26 12.56 15.32
CA ILE A 270 -4.01 13.14 15.84
C ILE A 270 -4.30 14.51 16.48
N PRO A 271 -3.97 14.74 17.77
CA PRO A 271 -4.21 16.02 18.43
C PRO A 271 -3.45 17.19 17.80
N LYS A 272 -4.04 18.40 17.86
CA LYS A 272 -3.47 19.64 17.26
C LYS A 272 -2.07 19.98 17.75
N TYR A 273 -1.75 19.72 19.02
CA TYR A 273 -0.42 19.98 19.59
C TYR A 273 0.67 19.08 18.99
N ARG A 274 0.30 17.91 18.46
CA ARG A 274 1.21 16.97 17.80
C ARG A 274 1.25 17.20 16.29
N LEU A 275 0.11 17.51 15.68
CA LEU A 275 -0.02 17.85 14.26
C LEU A 275 -0.92 19.07 14.07
N PRO A 276 -0.34 20.26 13.83
CA PRO A 276 -1.10 21.46 13.48
C PRO A 276 -1.90 21.22 12.18
N LYS A 277 -3.20 21.51 12.23
CA LYS A 277 -4.15 21.16 11.16
C LYS A 277 -4.00 22.06 9.94
N ASP A 278 -3.58 23.30 10.16
CA ASP A 278 -3.17 24.25 9.14
C ASP A 278 -2.00 23.69 8.30
N VAL A 279 -0.92 23.21 8.95
CA VAL A 279 0.23 22.61 8.26
C VAL A 279 -0.17 21.35 7.49
N MET A 280 -1.00 20.50 8.10
CA MET A 280 -1.50 19.28 7.46
C MET A 280 -2.32 19.61 6.20
N ASN A 281 -3.32 20.50 6.32
CA ASN A 281 -4.18 20.86 5.20
C ASN A 281 -3.39 21.57 4.10
N GLU A 282 -2.47 22.46 4.44
CA GLU A 282 -1.59 23.13 3.49
C GLU A 282 -0.73 22.12 2.72
N GLU A 283 -0.11 21.15 3.39
CA GLU A 283 0.73 20.17 2.72
C GLU A 283 -0.07 19.25 1.78
N LEU A 284 -1.24 18.77 2.23
CA LEU A 284 -2.08 17.90 1.42
C LEU A 284 -2.62 18.64 0.19
N MET A 285 -3.11 19.88 0.36
CA MET A 285 -3.56 20.71 -0.75
C MET A 285 -2.42 21.05 -1.70
N ALA A 286 -1.23 21.39 -1.19
CA ALA A 286 -0.07 21.69 -2.01
C ALA A 286 0.29 20.54 -2.97
N ARG A 287 0.17 19.27 -2.53
CA ARG A 287 0.38 18.10 -3.38
C ARG A 287 -0.67 17.96 -4.48
N LEU A 288 -1.94 18.18 -4.15
CA LEU A 288 -3.03 18.09 -5.13
C LEU A 288 -2.95 19.23 -6.16
N ASP A 289 -2.63 20.44 -5.70
CA ASP A 289 -2.45 21.63 -6.54
C ASP A 289 -1.21 21.54 -7.44
N GLU A 290 -0.13 20.89 -6.97
CA GLU A 290 1.08 20.61 -7.76
C GLU A 290 0.78 19.85 -9.05
N VAL A 291 -0.20 18.94 -8.99
CA VAL A 291 -0.55 18.05 -10.11
C VAL A 291 -1.89 18.41 -10.76
N GLY A 292 -2.55 19.47 -10.31
CA GLY A 292 -3.84 19.91 -10.83
C GLY A 292 -4.97 18.90 -10.62
N ALA A 293 -4.94 18.15 -9.50
CA ALA A 293 -6.02 17.22 -9.16
C ALA A 293 -7.28 18.00 -8.77
N GLU A 294 -8.44 17.54 -9.25
CA GLU A 294 -9.73 18.08 -8.84
C GLU A 294 -10.11 17.50 -7.47
N VAL A 295 -10.56 18.32 -6.53
CA VAL A 295 -10.90 17.89 -5.17
C VAL A 295 -12.36 18.20 -4.88
N LYS A 296 -13.13 17.15 -4.56
CA LYS A 296 -14.55 17.21 -4.21
C LYS A 296 -14.72 16.83 -2.74
N LEU A 297 -14.78 17.84 -1.89
CA LEU A 297 -15.05 17.71 -0.45
C LEU A 297 -16.55 17.67 -0.19
N GLY A 298 -16.98 17.06 0.92
CA GLY A 298 -18.39 16.93 1.27
C GLY A 298 -19.17 15.97 0.36
N VAL A 299 -18.47 15.10 -0.38
CA VAL A 299 -19.07 14.18 -1.34
C VAL A 299 -18.82 12.74 -0.89
N GLU A 300 -19.88 12.07 -0.46
CA GLU A 300 -19.89 10.64 -0.20
C GLU A 300 -20.13 9.89 -1.51
N VAL A 301 -19.31 8.88 -1.80
CA VAL A 301 -19.48 8.00 -2.95
C VAL A 301 -20.27 6.78 -2.48
N GLU A 302 -21.55 6.72 -2.83
CA GLU A 302 -22.45 5.62 -2.44
C GLU A 302 -22.50 4.51 -3.51
N ALA A 303 -22.51 4.88 -4.79
CA ALA A 303 -22.57 3.96 -5.93
C ALA A 303 -21.26 4.01 -6.72
N LEU A 304 -20.37 3.04 -6.49
CA LEU A 304 -19.08 2.98 -7.17
C LEU A 304 -19.22 2.73 -8.68
N ASP A 305 -20.18 1.89 -9.09
CA ASP A 305 -20.39 1.54 -10.50
C ASP A 305 -20.78 2.76 -11.33
N GLU A 306 -21.73 3.56 -10.83
CA GLU A 306 -22.16 4.82 -11.48
C GLU A 306 -21.02 5.84 -11.55
N LEU A 307 -20.20 5.92 -10.50
CA LEU A 307 -19.02 6.77 -10.52
C LEU A 307 -18.06 6.33 -11.63
N MET A 308 -17.84 5.02 -11.75
CA MET A 308 -16.85 4.44 -12.65
C MET A 308 -17.17 4.62 -14.14
N ASP A 309 -18.44 4.85 -14.53
CA ASP A 309 -18.82 5.18 -15.92
C ASP A 309 -18.07 6.40 -16.48
N GLY A 310 -17.59 7.30 -15.62
CA GLY A 310 -16.85 8.50 -15.99
C GLY A 310 -15.32 8.37 -15.98
N TYR A 311 -14.76 7.24 -15.55
CA TYR A 311 -13.34 7.07 -15.24
C TYR A 311 -12.74 5.79 -15.83
N ASP A 312 -11.45 5.83 -16.16
CA ASP A 312 -10.73 4.65 -16.64
C ASP A 312 -10.28 3.73 -15.49
N ALA A 313 -10.13 4.27 -14.28
CA ALA A 313 -9.73 3.54 -13.08
C ALA A 313 -10.21 4.21 -11.78
N GLY A 314 -10.31 3.45 -10.70
CA GLY A 314 -10.64 3.91 -9.36
C GLY A 314 -9.61 3.46 -8.32
N PHE A 315 -9.32 4.31 -7.33
CA PHE A 315 -8.48 3.98 -6.18
C PHE A 315 -9.27 4.21 -4.88
N LEU A 316 -9.53 3.13 -4.15
CA LEU A 316 -10.26 3.16 -2.88
C LEU A 316 -9.30 3.38 -1.72
N ALA A 317 -9.40 4.54 -1.06
CA ALA A 317 -8.57 5.01 0.04
C ALA A 317 -9.41 5.38 1.28
N ILE A 318 -10.46 4.60 1.55
CA ILE A 318 -11.50 4.90 2.56
C ILE A 318 -11.05 4.65 4.01
N GLY A 319 -9.89 4.04 4.21
CA GLY A 319 -9.37 3.71 5.55
C GLY A 319 -9.99 2.43 6.12
N ALA A 320 -9.98 2.33 7.45
CA ALA A 320 -10.55 1.24 8.25
C ALA A 320 -11.39 1.83 9.38
#